data_AF-A0A3R7EID6-F1
#
_entry.id   AF-A0A3R7EID6-F1
#
_cell.length_a   1.000
_cell.length_b   1.000
_cell.length_c   1.000
_cell.angle_alpha   90.00
_cell.angle_beta   90.00
_cell.angle_gamma   90.00
#
_symmetry.space_group_name_H-M   'P 1'
#
loop_
_entity.id
_entity.type
_entity.pdbx_description
1 polymer ?
#
loop_
_entity_poly.entity_id
_entity_poly.type
_entity_poly.pdbx_seq_one_letter_code
_entity_poly.pdbx_strand_id
1 'polypeptide(L)'
;MVRTEILIKKLKMMEMKLKERVERVRAMERLAIAKLIIPFCLGIAAAVILYLAGQDVYTRYATVFIIYSFTPLGGAIAAIPAGLGLGIHPAGLIAFIVFSDAVISLFLVWNFDHAKKIPLIGKMVEKVEESGNKALMRYRWAKRFGFVGLVLLVMFPLQWTGSAVGSIVGRLIGMPPLMTWLGVVLGTLIRTTLFTLISIGVASLFLG
;
A
#
# COMPACT_ATOMS: atom_id res chain seq x y z
N MET A 1 -15.75 -15.75 57.78
CA MET A 1 -14.34 -15.42 57.47
C MET A 1 -13.91 -16.00 56.12
N VAL A 2 -13.95 -17.32 55.91
CA VAL A 2 -13.54 -18.00 54.65
C VAL A 2 -14.28 -17.51 53.39
N ARG A 3 -15.60 -17.27 53.47
CA ARG A 3 -16.41 -16.81 52.32
C ARG A 3 -16.00 -15.43 51.82
N THR A 4 -15.59 -14.54 52.73
CA THR A 4 -15.17 -13.17 52.42
C THR A 4 -13.82 -13.16 51.70
N GLU A 5 -12.86 -13.99 52.13
CA GLU A 5 -11.56 -14.12 51.45
C GLU A 5 -11.68 -14.67 50.03
N ILE A 6 -12.56 -15.65 49.82
CA ILE A 6 -12.85 -16.21 48.49
C ILE A 6 -13.44 -15.12 47.58
N LEU A 7 -14.36 -14.30 48.10
CA LEU A 7 -14.94 -13.17 47.37
C LEU A 7 -13.88 -12.12 47.02
N ILE A 8 -13.02 -11.74 47.96
CA ILE A 8 -11.94 -10.78 47.73
C ILE A 8 -10.96 -11.31 46.67
N LYS A 9 -10.61 -12.60 46.71
CA LYS A 9 -9.73 -13.24 45.71
C LYS A 9 -10.37 -13.25 44.32
N LYS A 10 -11.67 -13.54 44.23
CA LYS A 10 -12.43 -13.45 42.98
C LYS A 10 -12.50 -12.02 42.45
N LEU A 11 -12.74 -11.03 43.32
CA LEU A 11 -12.77 -9.61 42.95
C LEU A 11 -11.43 -9.15 42.37
N LYS A 12 -10.33 -9.45 43.07
CA LYS A 12 -8.96 -9.14 42.60
C LYS A 12 -8.63 -9.81 41.26
N MET A 13 -9.06 -11.06 41.05
CA MET A 13 -8.91 -11.73 39.75
C MET A 13 -9.71 -11.04 38.63
N MET A 14 -10.94 -10.58 38.93
CA MET A 14 -11.75 -9.86 37.96
C MET A 14 -11.14 -8.50 37.61
N GLU A 15 -10.65 -7.74 38.59
CA GLU A 15 -9.96 -6.46 38.37
C GLU A 15 -8.69 -6.62 37.52
N MET A 16 -7.90 -7.67 37.79
CA MET A 16 -6.69 -7.96 37.02
C MET A 16 -7.03 -8.29 35.55
N LYS A 17 -8.00 -9.18 35.32
CA LYS A 17 -8.48 -9.50 33.96
C LYS A 17 -9.05 -8.28 33.24
N LEU A 18 -9.72 -7.39 33.98
CA LEU A 18 -10.25 -6.14 33.42
C LEU A 18 -9.11 -5.21 33.00
N LYS A 19 -8.10 -5.00 33.86
CA LYS A 19 -6.91 -4.19 33.53
C LYS A 19 -6.18 -4.72 32.29
N GLU A 20 -5.94 -6.02 32.21
CA GLU A 20 -5.33 -6.64 31.01
C GLU A 20 -6.15 -6.44 29.74
N ARG A 21 -7.49 -6.51 29.83
CA ARG A 21 -8.36 -6.23 28.68
C ARG A 21 -8.26 -4.76 28.25
N VAL A 22 -8.31 -3.83 29.20
CA VAL A 22 -8.19 -2.39 28.93
C VAL A 22 -6.84 -2.06 28.29
N GLU A 23 -5.75 -2.62 28.81
CA GLU A 23 -4.41 -2.42 28.23
C GLU A 23 -4.29 -2.98 26.82
N ARG A 24 -4.87 -4.16 26.55
CA ARG A 24 -4.92 -4.73 25.19
C ARG A 24 -5.70 -3.85 24.24
N VAL A 25 -6.87 -3.35 24.63
CA VAL A 25 -7.69 -2.44 23.81
C VAL A 25 -6.91 -1.17 23.49
N ARG A 26 -6.30 -0.52 24.50
CA ARG A 26 -5.49 0.68 24.32
C ARG A 26 -4.28 0.43 23.42
N ALA A 27 -3.64 -0.73 23.53
CA ALA A 27 -2.52 -1.10 22.65
C ALA A 27 -2.97 -1.29 21.19
N MET A 28 -4.12 -1.90 20.95
CA MET A 28 -4.70 -2.05 19.60
C MET A 28 -5.06 -0.70 18.99
N GLU A 29 -5.62 0.22 19.77
CA GLU A 29 -5.92 1.59 19.33
C GLU A 29 -4.65 2.35 18.93
N ARG A 30 -3.61 2.31 19.76
CA ARG A 30 -2.31 2.93 19.44
C ARG A 30 -1.72 2.38 18.14
N LEU A 31 -1.81 1.06 17.92
CA LEU A 31 -1.32 0.43 16.70
C LEU A 31 -2.14 0.84 15.47
N ALA A 32 -3.46 0.97 15.59
CA ALA A 32 -4.31 1.45 14.50
C ALA A 32 -3.98 2.90 14.14
N ILE A 33 -3.82 3.77 15.14
CA ILE A 33 -3.42 5.17 14.95
C ILE A 33 -2.04 5.25 14.30
N ALA A 34 -1.06 4.45 14.76
CA ALA A 34 0.27 4.42 14.17
C ALA A 34 0.23 4.01 12.69
N LYS A 35 -0.50 2.94 12.36
CA LYS A 35 -0.69 2.47 10.96
C LYS A 35 -1.36 3.52 10.08
N LEU A 36 -2.22 4.36 10.64
CA LEU A 36 -2.84 5.46 9.92
C LEU A 36 -1.84 6.59 9.67
N ILE A 37 -1.08 7.00 10.69
CA ILE A 37 -0.22 8.19 10.67
C ILE A 37 1.09 7.95 9.91
N ILE A 38 1.70 6.76 10.04
CA ILE A 38 3.03 6.45 9.48
C ILE A 38 3.13 6.79 7.98
N PRO A 39 2.21 6.36 7.10
CA PRO A 39 2.29 6.69 5.68
C PRO A 39 2.27 8.20 5.39
N PHE A 40 1.47 8.98 6.12
CA PHE A 40 1.46 10.44 5.98
C PHE A 40 2.78 11.06 6.44
N CYS A 41 3.33 10.58 7.56
CA CYS A 41 4.65 11.02 8.02
C CYS A 41 5.74 10.72 6.99
N LEU A 42 5.71 9.57 6.33
CA LEU A 42 6.65 9.23 5.26
C LEU A 42 6.51 10.16 4.06
N GLY A 43 5.28 10.45 3.62
CA GLY A 43 5.01 11.38 2.54
C GLY A 43 5.48 12.81 2.85
N ILE A 44 5.17 13.30 4.06
CA ILE A 44 5.62 14.63 4.54
C ILE A 44 7.15 14.67 4.63
N ALA A 45 7.78 13.64 5.20
CA ALA A 45 9.23 13.57 5.30
C ALA A 45 9.89 13.62 3.92
N ALA A 46 9.37 12.88 2.93
CA ALA A 46 9.87 12.92 1.56
C ALA A 46 9.72 14.32 0.94
N ALA A 47 8.57 14.97 1.12
CA ALA A 47 8.36 16.34 0.65
C ALA A 47 9.33 17.34 1.28
N VAL A 48 9.58 17.23 2.60
CA VAL A 48 10.55 18.07 3.32
C VAL A 48 11.98 17.80 2.84
N ILE A 49 12.37 16.53 2.66
CA ILE A 49 13.70 16.17 2.14
C ILE A 49 13.93 16.77 0.75
N LEU A 50 12.94 16.65 -0.15
CA LEU A 50 13.02 17.23 -1.50
C LEU A 50 13.08 18.77 -1.45
N TYR A 51 12.32 19.39 -0.56
CA TYR A 51 12.37 20.84 -0.35
C TYR A 51 13.75 21.30 0.16
N LEU A 52 14.34 20.57 1.11
CA LEU A 52 15.68 20.84 1.63
C LEU A 52 16.79 20.56 0.61
N ALA A 53 16.59 19.63 -0.32
CA ALA A 53 17.52 19.37 -1.41
C ALA A 53 17.55 20.50 -2.46
N GLY A 54 16.52 21.35 -2.49
CA GLY A 54 16.44 22.54 -3.34
C GLY A 54 15.05 22.74 -3.91
N GLN A 55 14.64 24.00 -4.05
CA GLN A 55 13.30 24.34 -4.54
C GLN A 55 13.03 23.79 -5.95
N ASP A 56 14.04 23.82 -6.84
CA ASP A 56 13.95 23.24 -8.19
C ASP A 56 13.83 21.71 -8.18
N VAL A 57 14.51 21.02 -7.26
CA VAL A 57 14.37 19.57 -7.08
C VAL A 57 12.95 19.24 -6.63
N TYR A 58 12.46 19.96 -5.61
CA TYR A 58 11.09 19.81 -5.10
C TYR A 58 10.04 20.01 -6.20
N THR A 59 10.13 21.08 -6.99
CA THR A 59 9.12 21.37 -8.02
C THR A 59 9.11 20.31 -9.12
N ARG A 60 10.28 19.80 -9.55
CA ARG A 60 10.37 18.72 -10.55
C ARG A 60 9.69 17.44 -10.07
N TYR A 61 10.00 16.98 -8.86
CA TYR A 61 9.39 15.77 -8.30
C TYR A 61 7.91 15.95 -7.95
N ALA A 62 7.50 17.12 -7.45
CA ALA A 62 6.10 17.45 -7.22
C ALA A 62 5.30 17.43 -8.53
N THR A 63 5.87 17.96 -9.62
CA THR A 63 5.24 17.93 -10.95
C THR A 63 5.03 16.49 -11.43
N VAL A 64 6.05 15.64 -11.30
CA VAL A 64 5.95 14.20 -11.60
C VAL A 64 4.85 13.55 -10.76
N PHE A 65 4.79 13.83 -9.45
CA PHE A 65 3.78 13.26 -8.56
C PHE A 65 2.35 13.68 -8.96
N ILE A 66 2.16 14.95 -9.31
CA ILE A 66 0.87 15.48 -9.75
C ILE A 66 0.43 14.81 -11.05
N ILE A 67 1.31 14.76 -12.06
CA ILE A 67 1.01 14.11 -13.34
C ILE A 67 0.71 12.63 -13.10
N TYR A 68 1.54 11.95 -12.31
CA TYR A 68 1.37 10.54 -12.00
C TYR A 68 0.02 10.25 -11.33
N SER A 69 -0.40 11.09 -10.38
CA SER A 69 -1.57 10.85 -9.52
C SER A 69 -2.88 11.34 -10.13
N PHE A 70 -2.85 12.42 -10.91
CA PHE A 70 -4.07 13.11 -11.37
C PHE A 70 -4.30 13.04 -12.88
N THR A 71 -3.41 12.40 -13.65
CA THR A 71 -3.68 12.15 -15.07
C THR A 71 -4.74 11.05 -15.19
N PRO A 72 -5.91 11.32 -15.80
CA PRO A 72 -7.01 10.33 -15.88
C PRO A 72 -6.66 9.10 -16.73
N LEU A 73 -5.76 9.33 -17.71
CA LEU A 73 -5.38 8.63 -18.95
C LEU A 73 -3.89 8.25 -19.06
N GLY A 74 -3.16 7.87 -18.01
CA GLY A 74 -1.89 7.13 -18.14
C GLY A 74 -0.82 7.66 -17.22
N GLY A 75 -1.11 7.79 -15.93
CA GLY A 75 -0.23 8.46 -14.96
C GLY A 75 1.25 8.12 -15.12
N ALA A 76 1.61 6.85 -15.22
CA ALA A 76 2.99 6.42 -15.44
C ALA A 76 3.52 6.76 -16.84
N ILE A 77 2.69 6.57 -17.87
CA ILE A 77 3.02 6.82 -19.28
C ILE A 77 3.26 8.32 -19.52
N ALA A 78 2.56 9.19 -18.80
CA ALA A 78 2.72 10.63 -18.87
C ALA A 78 3.85 11.14 -17.95
N ALA A 79 3.89 10.66 -16.69
CA ALA A 79 4.82 11.18 -15.69
C ALA A 79 6.28 10.79 -15.95
N ILE A 80 6.54 9.61 -16.51
CA ILE A 80 7.91 9.14 -16.75
C ILE A 80 8.62 9.99 -17.82
N PRO A 81 8.08 10.16 -19.04
CA PRO A 81 8.68 11.07 -20.02
C PRO A 81 8.78 12.51 -19.51
N ALA A 82 7.76 13.00 -18.80
CA ALA A 82 7.79 14.34 -18.21
C ALA A 82 8.94 14.48 -17.20
N GLY A 83 9.12 13.51 -16.30
CA GLY A 83 10.21 13.52 -15.32
C GLY A 83 11.59 13.49 -15.97
N LEU A 84 11.77 12.67 -17.01
CA LEU A 84 13.01 12.64 -17.80
C LEU A 84 13.26 13.97 -18.52
N GLY A 85 12.23 14.57 -19.12
CA GLY A 85 12.31 15.88 -19.78
C GLY A 85 12.62 17.03 -18.82
N LEU A 86 12.25 16.91 -17.55
CA LEU A 86 12.64 17.82 -16.47
C LEU A 86 14.08 17.59 -15.97
N GLY A 87 14.83 16.69 -16.60
CA GLY A 87 16.22 16.37 -16.25
C GLY A 87 16.37 15.57 -14.96
N ILE A 88 15.30 14.91 -14.48
CA ILE A 88 15.40 14.01 -13.33
C ILE A 88 16.17 12.76 -13.75
N HIS A 89 17.20 12.39 -12.98
CA HIS A 89 17.96 11.18 -13.25
C HIS A 89 17.05 9.93 -13.22
N PRO A 90 17.15 9.00 -14.19
CA PRO A 90 16.25 7.85 -14.32
C PRO A 90 16.09 7.03 -13.03
N ALA A 91 17.20 6.75 -12.34
CA ALA A 91 17.16 6.01 -11.07
C ALA A 91 16.39 6.76 -9.97
N GLY A 92 16.54 8.09 -9.91
CA GLY A 92 15.80 8.93 -8.96
C GLY A 92 14.32 8.99 -9.26
N LEU A 93 13.94 9.01 -10.55
CA LEU A 93 12.57 8.96 -11.01
C LEU A 93 11.90 7.63 -10.65
N ILE A 94 12.58 6.49 -10.93
CA ILE A 94 12.11 5.16 -10.56
C ILE A 94 11.92 5.06 -9.04
N ALA A 95 12.93 5.45 -8.27
CA ALA A 95 12.89 5.40 -6.81
C ALA A 95 11.72 6.22 -6.24
N PHE A 96 11.49 7.42 -6.78
CA PHE A 96 10.41 8.30 -6.32
C PHE A 96 9.01 7.74 -6.59
N ILE A 97 8.77 7.20 -7.79
CA ILE A 97 7.48 6.60 -8.14
C ILE A 97 7.24 5.33 -7.31
N VAL A 98 8.26 4.47 -7.18
CA VAL A 98 8.18 3.26 -6.34
C VAL A 98 7.91 3.60 -4.88
N PHE A 99 8.60 4.61 -4.34
CA PHE A 99 8.36 5.11 -2.99
C PHE A 99 6.93 5.62 -2.81
N SER A 100 6.44 6.44 -3.74
CA SER A 100 5.09 7.00 -3.70
C SER A 100 4.02 5.90 -3.66
N ASP A 101 4.13 4.92 -4.56
CA ASP A 101 3.25 3.76 -4.59
C ASP A 101 3.40 2.88 -3.35
N ALA A 102 4.61 2.73 -2.81
CA ALA A 102 4.86 1.99 -1.57
C ALA A 102 4.15 2.66 -0.38
N VAL A 103 4.18 3.98 -0.27
CA VAL A 103 3.50 4.73 0.81
C VAL A 103 1.98 4.63 0.67
N ILE A 104 1.44 4.84 -0.54
CA ILE A 104 0.00 4.74 -0.81
C ILE A 104 -0.52 3.33 -0.52
N SER A 105 0.18 2.31 -1.03
CA SER A 105 -0.19 0.92 -0.80
C SER A 105 -0.07 0.50 0.66
N LEU A 106 0.94 0.98 1.38
CA LEU A 106 1.09 0.72 2.82
C LEU A 106 -0.11 1.23 3.60
N PHE A 107 -0.56 2.45 3.31
CA PHE A 107 -1.76 3.04 3.88
C PHE A 107 -2.99 2.17 3.61
N LEU A 108 -3.23 1.81 2.34
CA LEU A 108 -4.41 1.04 1.96
C LEU A 108 -4.41 -0.36 2.56
N VAL A 109 -3.27 -1.06 2.48
CA VAL A 109 -3.11 -2.43 2.99
C VAL A 109 -3.33 -2.49 4.51
N TRP A 110 -2.78 -1.55 5.28
CA TRP A 110 -2.95 -1.51 6.72
C TRP A 110 -4.34 -1.09 7.17
N ASN A 111 -5.00 -0.23 6.40
CA ASN A 111 -6.34 0.28 6.75
C ASN A 111 -7.47 -0.51 6.07
N PHE A 112 -7.15 -1.50 5.23
CA PHE A 112 -8.14 -2.31 4.52
C PHE A 112 -9.15 -2.99 5.46
N ASP A 113 -8.68 -3.55 6.57
CA ASP A 113 -9.57 -4.23 7.52
C ASP A 113 -10.51 -3.27 8.25
N HIS A 114 -10.13 -1.99 8.38
CA HIS A 114 -11.03 -0.94 8.83
C HIS A 114 -12.02 -0.56 7.72
N ALA A 115 -11.57 -0.52 6.47
CA ALA A 115 -12.39 -0.23 5.30
C ALA A 115 -13.45 -1.31 5.02
N LYS A 116 -13.26 -2.56 5.46
CA LYS A 116 -14.28 -3.63 5.38
C LYS A 116 -15.59 -3.29 6.07
N LYS A 117 -15.58 -2.37 7.04
CA LYS A 117 -16.80 -1.88 7.72
C LYS A 117 -17.67 -1.01 6.82
N ILE A 118 -17.16 -0.59 5.67
CA ILE A 118 -17.91 0.16 4.66
C ILE A 118 -18.76 -0.83 3.84
N PRO A 119 -20.07 -0.61 3.69
CA PRO A 119 -20.99 -1.59 3.10
C PRO A 119 -20.65 -2.00 1.66
N LEU A 120 -19.98 -1.14 0.89
CA LEU A 120 -19.54 -1.48 -0.47
C LEU A 120 -18.39 -2.51 -0.46
N ILE A 121 -17.38 -2.28 0.38
CA ILE A 121 -16.20 -3.16 0.50
C ILE A 121 -16.59 -4.47 1.19
N GLY A 122 -17.44 -4.40 2.21
CA GLY A 122 -17.98 -5.59 2.90
C GLY A 122 -18.68 -6.56 1.94
N LYS A 123 -19.57 -6.06 1.07
CA LYS A 123 -20.24 -6.88 0.04
C LYS A 123 -19.28 -7.51 -0.97
N MET A 124 -18.18 -6.83 -1.31
CA MET A 124 -17.16 -7.40 -2.20
C MET A 124 -16.41 -8.54 -1.53
N VAL A 125 -16.07 -8.41 -0.24
CA VAL A 125 -15.44 -9.47 0.54
C VAL A 125 -16.36 -10.69 0.63
N GLU A 126 -17.64 -10.50 0.97
CA GLU A 126 -18.62 -11.59 1.06
C GLU A 126 -18.75 -12.36 -0.26
N LYS A 127 -18.86 -11.67 -1.40
CA LYS A 127 -18.91 -12.32 -2.72
C LYS A 127 -17.66 -13.13 -3.05
N VAL A 128 -16.49 -12.61 -2.68
CA VAL A 128 -15.21 -13.30 -2.90
C VAL A 128 -15.07 -14.49 -1.96
N GLU A 129 -15.54 -14.41 -0.71
CA GLU A 129 -15.55 -15.54 0.23
C GLU A 129 -16.53 -16.63 -0.21
N GLU A 130 -17.75 -16.28 -0.62
CA GLU A 130 -18.75 -17.22 -1.15
C GLU A 130 -18.27 -17.95 -2.41
N SER A 131 -17.63 -17.23 -3.33
CA SER A 131 -17.07 -17.81 -4.56
C SER A 131 -15.75 -18.55 -4.32
N GLY A 132 -14.94 -18.05 -3.37
CA GLY A 132 -13.57 -18.47 -3.12
C GLY A 132 -13.43 -19.66 -2.17
N ASN A 133 -14.35 -19.87 -1.22
CA ASN A 133 -14.28 -20.98 -0.26
C ASN A 133 -14.28 -22.36 -0.95
N LYS A 134 -14.92 -22.47 -2.12
CA LYS A 134 -14.91 -23.69 -2.94
C LYS A 134 -13.57 -23.94 -3.66
N ALA A 135 -12.80 -22.90 -3.97
CA ALA A 135 -11.55 -22.98 -4.74
C ALA A 135 -10.28 -22.97 -3.88
N LEU A 136 -10.25 -22.14 -2.82
CA LEU A 136 -9.08 -21.95 -1.95
C LEU A 136 -8.84 -23.11 -0.99
N MET A 137 -9.88 -23.83 -0.57
CA MET A 137 -9.73 -25.05 0.24
C MET A 137 -9.11 -26.21 -0.53
N ARG A 138 -9.17 -26.20 -1.86
CA ARG A 138 -8.74 -27.33 -2.69
C ARG A 138 -7.24 -27.32 -3.00
N TYR A 139 -6.57 -26.16 -2.99
CA TYR A 139 -5.15 -26.14 -3.36
C TYR A 139 -4.29 -24.98 -2.81
N ARG A 140 -3.21 -25.32 -2.10
CA ARG A 140 -2.15 -24.40 -1.64
C ARG A 140 -1.42 -23.66 -2.77
N TRP A 141 -1.42 -24.17 -4.00
CA TRP A 141 -0.79 -23.51 -5.16
C TRP A 141 -1.43 -22.16 -5.52
N ALA A 142 -2.70 -21.94 -5.16
CA ALA A 142 -3.48 -20.78 -5.56
C ALA A 142 -2.99 -19.53 -4.81
N LYS A 143 -2.45 -19.70 -3.59
CA LYS A 143 -1.76 -18.63 -2.87
C LYS A 143 -0.47 -18.17 -3.54
N ARG A 144 0.30 -19.07 -4.17
CA ARG A 144 1.53 -18.72 -4.90
C ARG A 144 1.21 -18.02 -6.22
N PHE A 145 0.19 -18.47 -6.95
CA PHE A 145 -0.31 -17.76 -8.13
C PHE A 145 -0.95 -16.40 -7.79
N GLY A 146 -1.54 -16.25 -6.60
CA GLY A 146 -2.08 -14.96 -6.14
C GLY A 146 -1.02 -13.86 -6.05
N PHE A 147 0.17 -14.18 -5.54
CA PHE A 147 1.27 -13.21 -5.48
C PHE A 147 1.80 -12.83 -6.87
N VAL A 148 2.07 -13.82 -7.73
CA VAL A 148 2.56 -13.56 -9.09
C VAL A 148 1.51 -12.81 -9.91
N GLY A 149 0.24 -13.23 -9.82
CA GLY A 149 -0.88 -12.56 -10.48
C GLY A 149 -1.05 -11.12 -10.00
N LEU A 150 -0.85 -10.86 -8.71
CA LEU A 150 -0.83 -9.50 -8.17
C LEU A 150 0.32 -8.67 -8.75
N VAL A 151 1.54 -9.20 -8.77
CA VAL A 151 2.70 -8.49 -9.37
C VAL A 151 2.43 -8.16 -10.82
N LEU A 152 1.93 -9.13 -11.61
CA LEU A 152 1.58 -8.93 -13.01
C LEU A 152 0.46 -7.88 -13.18
N LEU A 153 -0.59 -7.93 -12.35
CA LEU A 153 -1.68 -6.96 -12.35
C LEU A 153 -1.16 -5.53 -12.14
N VAL A 154 -0.27 -5.34 -11.17
CA VAL A 154 0.32 -4.03 -10.84
C VAL A 154 1.33 -3.58 -11.90
N MET A 155 1.99 -4.54 -12.56
CA MET A 155 2.93 -4.27 -13.63
C MET A 155 2.24 -3.69 -14.87
N PHE A 156 0.97 -4.04 -15.12
CA PHE A 156 0.19 -3.44 -16.20
C PHE A 156 -0.19 -1.98 -15.87
N PRO A 157 0.08 -1.02 -16.77
CA PRO A 157 -0.09 0.42 -16.54
C PRO A 157 -1.56 0.85 -16.71
N LEU A 158 -2.49 0.28 -15.95
CA LEU A 158 -3.88 0.76 -15.95
C LEU A 158 -4.04 1.87 -14.88
N GLN A 159 -4.89 2.84 -15.17
CA GLN A 159 -4.99 4.16 -14.51
C GLN A 159 -5.07 4.16 -13.00
N TRP A 160 -5.79 3.19 -12.47
CA TRP A 160 -6.05 3.08 -11.05
C TRP A 160 -5.34 1.86 -10.45
N THR A 161 -4.62 1.08 -11.29
CA THR A 161 -4.40 -0.34 -10.97
C THR A 161 -3.09 -0.68 -10.28
N GLY A 162 -2.14 0.24 -10.24
CA GLY A 162 -0.81 -0.03 -9.69
C GLY A 162 -0.86 -0.28 -8.18
N SER A 163 -0.74 0.77 -7.38
CA SER A 163 -0.69 0.63 -5.93
C SER A 163 -2.05 0.47 -5.27
N ALA A 164 -3.06 1.23 -5.71
CA ALA A 164 -4.37 1.24 -5.07
C ALA A 164 -5.17 -0.03 -5.29
N VAL A 165 -5.45 -0.40 -6.56
CA VAL A 165 -6.18 -1.63 -6.87
C VAL A 165 -5.36 -2.86 -6.48
N GLY A 166 -4.05 -2.88 -6.71
CA GLY A 166 -3.21 -3.99 -6.25
C GLY A 166 -3.34 -4.23 -4.74
N SER A 167 -3.35 -3.17 -3.94
CA SER A 167 -3.58 -3.25 -2.49
C SER A 167 -4.96 -3.82 -2.14
N ILE A 168 -6.00 -3.32 -2.81
CA ILE A 168 -7.37 -3.76 -2.59
C ILE A 168 -7.54 -5.23 -3.01
N VAL A 169 -7.14 -5.58 -4.23
CA VAL A 169 -7.27 -6.95 -4.78
C VAL A 169 -6.48 -7.94 -3.94
N GLY A 170 -5.23 -7.64 -3.60
CA GLY A 170 -4.41 -8.53 -2.77
C GLY A 170 -5.05 -8.79 -1.40
N ARG A 171 -5.62 -7.76 -0.76
CA ARG A 171 -6.32 -7.94 0.52
C ARG A 171 -7.68 -8.62 0.38
N LEU A 172 -8.41 -8.36 -0.72
CA LEU A 172 -9.69 -9.00 -1.03
C LEU A 172 -9.55 -10.53 -1.21
N ILE A 173 -8.50 -10.98 -1.90
CA ILE A 173 -8.23 -12.41 -2.09
C ILE A 173 -7.59 -13.07 -0.85
N GLY A 174 -7.49 -12.33 0.27
CA GLY A 174 -7.00 -12.83 1.54
C GLY A 174 -5.48 -12.94 1.66
N MET A 175 -4.70 -12.26 0.83
CA MET A 175 -3.24 -12.23 1.01
C MET A 175 -2.86 -11.46 2.28
N PRO A 176 -1.80 -11.90 3.00
CA PRO A 176 -1.28 -11.17 4.14
C PRO A 176 -0.87 -9.74 3.77
N PRO A 177 -1.04 -8.74 4.67
CA PRO A 177 -0.73 -7.34 4.39
C PRO A 177 0.66 -7.15 3.77
N LEU A 178 1.68 -7.74 4.41
CA LEU A 178 3.06 -7.63 3.95
C LEU A 178 3.26 -8.21 2.54
N MET A 179 2.64 -9.35 2.22
CA MET A 179 2.74 -9.96 0.89
C MET A 179 2.02 -9.13 -0.17
N THR A 180 0.86 -8.57 0.15
CA THR A 180 0.16 -7.66 -0.76
C THR A 180 1.02 -6.42 -1.04
N TRP A 181 1.57 -5.81 0.01
CA TRP A 181 2.41 -4.63 -0.12
C TRP A 181 3.68 -4.92 -0.94
N LEU A 182 4.38 -6.02 -0.67
CA LEU A 182 5.55 -6.43 -1.46
C LEU A 182 5.19 -6.70 -2.93
N GLY A 183 4.06 -7.34 -3.20
CA GLY A 183 3.60 -7.60 -4.57
C GLY A 183 3.36 -6.29 -5.34
N VAL A 184 2.77 -5.31 -4.68
CA VAL A 184 2.59 -3.95 -5.24
C VAL A 184 3.93 -3.27 -5.50
N VAL A 185 4.82 -3.23 -4.51
CA VAL A 185 6.13 -2.57 -4.65
C VAL A 185 6.94 -3.19 -5.79
N LEU A 186 6.98 -4.53 -5.89
CA LEU A 186 7.67 -5.22 -6.96
C LEU A 186 7.03 -4.97 -8.33
N GLY A 187 5.70 -5.04 -8.43
CA GLY A 187 4.99 -4.75 -9.68
C GLY A 187 5.26 -3.32 -10.17
N THR A 188 5.24 -2.33 -9.27
CA THR A 188 5.56 -0.94 -9.61
C THR A 188 7.03 -0.78 -9.97
N LEU A 189 7.95 -1.42 -9.26
CA LEU A 189 9.37 -1.37 -9.60
C LEU A 189 9.63 -1.88 -11.02
N ILE A 190 9.08 -3.04 -11.36
CA ILE A 190 9.24 -3.63 -12.70
C ILE A 190 8.61 -2.71 -13.75
N ARG A 191 7.36 -2.26 -13.54
CA ARG A 191 6.65 -1.36 -14.45
C ARG A 191 7.42 -0.08 -14.70
N THR A 192 7.77 0.65 -13.65
CA THR A 192 8.42 1.95 -13.78
C THR A 192 9.80 1.81 -14.40
N THR A 193 10.55 0.76 -14.07
CA THR A 193 11.84 0.48 -14.72
C THR A 193 11.67 0.22 -16.21
N LEU A 194 10.74 -0.67 -16.58
CA LEU A 194 10.48 -1.00 -17.98
C LEU A 194 10.06 0.24 -18.79
N PHE A 195 9.11 1.01 -18.28
CA PHE A 195 8.64 2.23 -18.95
C PHE A 195 9.73 3.29 -19.05
N THR A 196 10.58 3.45 -18.03
CA THR A 196 11.70 4.38 -18.08
C THR A 196 12.71 3.99 -19.17
N LEU A 197 13.05 2.69 -19.27
CA LEU A 197 13.94 2.19 -20.32
C LEU A 197 13.33 2.39 -21.71
N ILE A 198 12.04 2.12 -21.88
CA ILE A 198 11.34 2.37 -23.14
C ILE A 198 11.38 3.86 -23.49
N SER A 199 11.08 4.76 -22.54
CA SER A 199 11.10 6.20 -22.78
C SER A 199 12.49 6.71 -23.18
N ILE A 200 13.56 6.22 -22.54
CA ILE A 200 14.94 6.57 -22.91
C ILE A 200 15.28 6.05 -24.31
N GLY A 201 14.93 4.79 -24.60
CA GLY A 201 15.16 4.18 -25.91
C GLY A 201 14.44 4.93 -27.04
N VAL A 202 13.16 5.27 -26.83
CA VAL A 202 12.39 6.09 -27.77
C VAL A 202 13.01 7.46 -27.96
N ALA A 203 13.42 8.14 -26.88
CA ALA A 203 14.07 9.44 -26.98
C ALA A 203 15.38 9.39 -27.80
N SER A 204 16.16 8.32 -27.67
CA SER A 204 17.40 8.15 -28.44
C SER A 204 17.17 8.01 -29.95
N LEU A 205 16.01 7.52 -30.39
CA LEU A 205 15.67 7.43 -31.82
C LEU A 205 15.37 8.78 -32.47
N PHE A 206 15.00 9.79 -31.67
CA PHE A 206 14.71 11.13 -32.16
C PHE A 206 15.90 12.10 -32.04
N LEU A 207 16.88 11.75 -31.20
CA LEU A 207 18.06 12.58 -30.92
C LEU A 207 19.35 12.08 -31.59
N GLY A 208 19.32 10.88 -32.19
CA GLY A 208 20.40 10.31 -33.00
C GLY A 208 20.14 10.46 -34.49
#